data_AF-A0A6M0IQ42-F1
#
_entry.id   AF-A0A6M0IQ42-F1
#
_cell.length_a   1.000
_cell.length_b   1.000
_cell.length_c   1.000
_cell.angle_alpha   90.00
_cell.angle_beta   90.00
_cell.angle_gamma   90.00
#
_symmetry.space_group_name_H-M   'P 1'
#
loop_
_entity.id
_entity.type
_entity.pdbx_description
1 polymer ?
#
loop_
_entity_poly.entity_id
_entity_poly.type
_entity_poly.pdbx_seq_one_letter_code
_entity_poly.pdbx_strand_id
1 'polypeptide(L)'
;MDRKDPRIEPTIIQALHVFFASVPKAVLLYVCSTENDQERVRSRLFGQWFSRHQKGFNKFDFQYPEQRLYMSAVVRRDLPESWRVELAILQAVEQNK
;
A
#
# COMPACT_ATOMS: atom_id res chain seq x y z
N MET A 1 27.10 0.95 -7.33
CA MET A 1 26.15 0.08 -6.61
C MET A 1 25.52 0.90 -5.51
N ASP A 2 24.26 1.31 -5.63
CA ASP A 2 23.57 1.99 -4.53
C ASP A 2 23.41 1.01 -3.37
N ARG A 3 24.19 1.22 -2.31
CA ARG A 3 24.06 0.53 -1.04
C ARG A 3 22.78 1.06 -0.37
N LYS A 4 21.66 0.37 -0.60
CA LYS A 4 20.44 0.60 0.18
C LYS A 4 20.74 0.32 1.64
N ASP A 5 20.44 1.28 2.52
CA ASP A 5 20.61 1.11 3.96
C ASP A 5 19.70 -0.03 4.45
N PRO A 6 20.26 -1.11 5.03
CA PRO A 6 19.48 -2.28 5.44
C PRO A 6 18.49 -1.98 6.57
N ARG A 7 18.59 -0.81 7.22
CA ARG A 7 17.74 -0.41 8.34
C ARG A 7 16.42 0.23 7.91
N ILE A 8 16.30 0.68 6.66
CA ILE A 8 15.11 1.40 6.18
C ILE A 8 13.88 0.50 6.23
N GLU A 9 13.95 -0.68 5.62
CA GLU A 9 12.83 -1.64 5.59
C GLU A 9 12.33 -2.01 7.00
N PRO A 10 13.17 -2.56 7.91
CA PRO A 10 12.68 -2.94 9.24
C PRO A 10 12.12 -1.76 10.03
N THR A 11 12.67 -0.55 9.86
CA THR A 11 12.14 0.65 10.51
C THR A 11 10.73 0.99 10.03
N ILE A 12 10.51 0.98 8.71
CA ILE A 12 9.20 1.26 8.13
C ILE A 12 8.19 0.19 8.55
N ILE A 13 8.56 -1.09 8.49
CA ILE A 13 7.68 -2.19 8.90
C ILE A 13 7.30 -2.08 10.38
N GLN A 14 8.27 -1.76 11.25
CA GLN A 14 8.00 -1.55 12.67
C GLN A 14 7.03 -0.38 12.90
N ALA A 15 7.22 0.74 12.20
CA ALA A 15 6.32 1.89 12.30
C ALA A 15 4.88 1.53 11.87
N LEU A 16 4.73 0.74 10.80
CA LEU A 16 3.42 0.27 10.34
C LEU A 16 2.77 -0.70 11.35
N HIS A 17 3.53 -1.59 11.97
CA HIS A 17 2.99 -2.44 13.04
C HIS A 17 2.48 -1.63 14.23
N VAL A 18 3.25 -0.64 14.68
CA VAL A 18 2.84 0.28 15.76
C VAL A 18 1.57 1.03 15.37
N PHE A 19 1.49 1.52 14.13
CA PHE A 19 0.32 2.21 13.61
C PHE A 19 -0.95 1.33 13.59
N PHE A 20 -0.87 0.10 13.08
CA PHE A 20 -2.03 -0.79 13.03
C PHE A 20 -2.38 -1.40 14.40
N ALA A 21 -1.47 -1.37 15.36
CA ALA A 21 -1.76 -1.68 16.76
C ALA A 21 -2.56 -0.56 17.42
N SER A 22 -2.23 0.71 17.15
CA SER A 22 -2.94 1.87 17.71
C SER A 22 -4.24 2.19 16.98
N VAL A 23 -4.31 1.93 15.68
CA VAL A 23 -5.49 2.16 14.84
C VAL A 23 -5.85 0.90 14.04
N PRO A 24 -6.45 -0.13 14.66
CA PRO A 24 -6.73 -1.42 14.01
C PRO A 24 -7.65 -1.35 12.80
N LYS A 25 -8.49 -0.31 12.70
CA LYS A 25 -9.44 -0.11 11.61
C LYS A 25 -8.92 0.81 10.51
N ALA A 26 -7.66 1.23 10.59
CA ALA A 26 -7.07 2.08 9.57
C ALA A 26 -6.98 1.38 8.20
N VAL A 27 -7.01 2.19 7.15
CA VAL A 27 -6.63 1.80 5.79
C VAL A 27 -5.38 2.59 5.45
N LEU A 28 -4.28 1.90 5.16
CA LEU A 28 -3.06 2.53 4.66
C LEU A 28 -3.12 2.59 3.14
N LEU A 29 -3.12 3.80 2.58
CA LEU A 29 -3.03 4.01 1.14
C LEU A 29 -1.57 4.30 0.76
N TYR A 30 -0.95 3.37 0.03
CA TYR A 30 0.27 3.61 -0.71
C TYR A 30 -0.10 4.21 -2.07
N VAL A 31 0.47 5.37 -2.40
CA VAL A 31 0.24 6.06 -3.68
C VAL A 31 1.58 6.33 -4.33
N CYS A 32 1.69 6.01 -5.62
CA CYS A 32 2.89 6.21 -6.41
C CYS A 32 2.55 6.85 -7.76
N SER A 33 3.13 8.02 -8.03
CA SER A 33 3.14 8.62 -9.38
C SER A 33 3.89 7.71 -10.35
N THR A 34 3.36 7.62 -11.57
CA THR A 34 3.93 6.90 -12.73
C THR A 34 4.50 7.85 -13.78
N GLU A 35 4.83 9.09 -13.40
CA GLU A 35 5.30 10.13 -14.34
C GLU A 35 6.75 9.96 -14.80
N ASN A 36 7.56 9.16 -14.10
CA ASN A 36 9.01 9.06 -14.33
C ASN A 36 9.53 7.63 -14.53
N ASP A 37 8.67 6.67 -14.89
CA ASP A 37 8.96 5.24 -15.11
C ASP A 37 9.55 4.48 -13.90
N GLN A 38 9.80 5.18 -12.78
CA GLN A 38 10.31 4.58 -11.55
C GLN A 38 9.20 3.93 -10.71
N GLU A 39 7.92 4.09 -11.08
CA GLU A 39 6.80 3.39 -10.43
C GLU A 39 6.99 1.88 -10.49
N ARG A 40 7.55 1.33 -11.58
CA ARG A 40 7.82 -0.10 -11.68
C ARG A 40 8.81 -0.55 -10.63
N VAL A 41 9.86 0.24 -10.38
CA VAL A 41 10.87 -0.07 -9.36
C VAL A 41 10.28 0.08 -7.96
N ARG A 42 9.52 1.15 -7.70
CA ARG A 42 8.90 1.44 -6.41
C ARG A 42 7.80 0.44 -6.05
N SER A 43 6.90 0.15 -6.99
CA SER A 43 5.83 -0.86 -6.82
C SER A 43 6.42 -2.25 -6.62
N ARG A 44 7.49 -2.62 -7.34
CA ARG A 44 8.21 -3.86 -7.11
C ARG A 44 8.85 -3.93 -5.73
N LEU A 45 9.52 -2.86 -5.28
CA LEU A 45 10.11 -2.81 -3.93
C LEU A 45 9.03 -2.94 -2.85
N PHE A 46 7.95 -2.17 -2.98
CA PHE A 46 6.83 -2.22 -2.05
C PHE A 46 6.16 -3.60 -2.04
N GLY A 47 5.92 -4.20 -3.22
CA GLY A 47 5.38 -5.55 -3.35
C GLY A 47 6.28 -6.61 -2.72
N GLN A 48 7.60 -6.49 -2.85
CA GLN A 48 8.57 -7.38 -2.19
C GLN A 48 8.51 -7.25 -0.66
N TRP A 49 8.48 -6.02 -0.15
CA TRP A 49 8.34 -5.77 1.30
C TRP A 49 7.03 -6.33 1.82
N PHE A 50 5.92 -6.04 1.14
CA PHE A 50 4.61 -6.55 1.52
C PHE A 50 4.61 -8.09 1.53
N SER A 51 5.09 -8.75 0.47
CA SER A 51 5.14 -10.21 0.40
C SER A 51 5.90 -10.85 1.58
N ARG A 52 6.98 -10.21 2.04
CA ARG A 52 7.76 -10.67 3.21
C ARG A 52 7.05 -10.46 4.55
N HIS A 53 6.23 -9.41 4.66
CA HIS A 53 5.61 -8.97 5.92
C HIS A 53 4.07 -9.07 5.95
N GLN A 54 3.45 -9.70 4.95
CA GLN A 54 1.99 -9.73 4.73
C GLN A 54 1.17 -10.45 5.82
N LYS A 55 1.81 -11.13 6.78
CA LYS A 55 1.10 -11.94 7.79
C LYS A 55 0.16 -11.05 8.60
N GLY A 56 -1.14 -11.34 8.55
CA GLY A 56 -2.17 -10.56 9.25
C GLY A 56 -2.68 -9.34 8.47
N PHE A 57 -2.26 -9.15 7.23
CA PHE A 57 -2.71 -8.05 6.37
C PHE A 57 -3.28 -8.55 5.04
N ASN A 58 -4.15 -7.74 4.46
CA ASN A 58 -4.64 -7.85 3.09
C ASN A 58 -4.18 -6.62 2.30
N LYS A 59 -3.94 -6.80 1.00
CA LYS A 59 -3.58 -5.72 0.08
C LYS A 59 -4.52 -5.74 -1.13
N PHE A 60 -4.99 -4.57 -1.52
CA PHE A 60 -5.81 -4.35 -2.72
C PHE A 60 -5.05 -3.39 -3.62
N ASP A 61 -4.86 -3.73 -4.89
CA ASP A 61 -4.08 -2.95 -5.84
C ASP A 61 -4.99 -2.27 -6.86
N PHE A 62 -4.70 -1.00 -7.14
CA PHE A 62 -5.47 -0.17 -8.04
C PHE A 62 -4.54 0.51 -9.04
N GLN A 63 -4.96 0.55 -10.29
CA GLN A 63 -4.26 1.25 -11.35
C GLN A 63 -5.18 2.30 -11.95
N TYR A 64 -4.65 3.51 -12.08
CA TYR A 64 -5.35 4.66 -12.66
C TYR A 64 -4.49 5.23 -13.78
N PRO A 65 -4.53 4.62 -14.99
CA PRO A 65 -3.66 5.01 -16.09
C PRO A 65 -3.87 6.46 -16.52
N GLU A 66 -5.11 6.95 -16.48
CA GLU A 66 -5.48 8.32 -16.84
C GLU A 66 -4.79 9.35 -15.92
N GLN A 67 -4.80 9.10 -14.61
CA GLN A 67 -4.13 9.94 -13.62
C GLN A 67 -2.64 9.63 -13.45
N ARG A 68 -2.09 8.65 -14.17
CA ARG A 68 -0.70 8.19 -14.00
C ARG A 68 -0.39 7.82 -12.54
N LEU A 69 -1.29 7.05 -11.91
CA LEU A 69 -1.16 6.62 -10.52
C LEU A 69 -1.24 5.09 -10.39
N TYR A 70 -0.36 4.55 -9.55
CA TYR A 70 -0.50 3.23 -8.95
C TYR A 70 -0.80 3.40 -7.46
N MET A 71 -1.79 2.67 -6.96
CA MET A 71 -2.13 2.69 -5.54
C MET A 71 -2.27 1.28 -4.98
N SER A 72 -1.99 1.13 -3.69
CA SER A 72 -2.32 -0.07 -2.93
C SER A 72 -2.96 0.32 -1.61
N ALA A 73 -4.07 -0.33 -1.26
CA ALA A 73 -4.62 -0.25 0.09
C ALA A 73 -4.14 -1.44 0.91
N VAL A 74 -3.64 -1.18 2.12
CA VAL A 74 -3.27 -2.22 3.09
C VAL A 74 -4.17 -2.08 4.31
N VAL A 75 -4.75 -3.21 4.72
CA VAL A 75 -5.63 -3.32 5.89
C VAL A 75 -5.28 -4.56 6.68
N ARG A 76 -5.63 -4.58 7.97
CA ARG A 76 -5.56 -5.82 8.73
C ARG A 76 -6.54 -6.84 8.17
N ARG A 77 -6.13 -8.11 8.15
CA ARG A 77 -6.94 -9.22 7.64
C ARG A 77 -8.17 -9.49 8.51
N ASP A 78 -8.09 -9.16 9.80
CA ASP A 78 -9.19 -9.28 10.75
C ASP A 78 -10.15 -8.08 10.74
N LEU A 79 -9.92 -7.09 9.86
CA LEU A 79 -10.89 -6.03 9.62
C LEU A 79 -12.16 -6.64 9.00
N PRO A 80 -13.33 -6.55 9.67
CA PRO A 80 -14.59 -7.04 9.14
C PRO A 80 -14.89 -6.37 7.81
N GLU A 81 -15.43 -7.14 6.87
CA GLU A 81 -15.83 -6.65 5.54
C GLU A 81 -14.69 -5.93 4.78
N SER A 82 -13.43 -6.35 4.98
CA SER A 82 -12.26 -5.72 4.32
C SER A 82 -12.37 -5.63 2.78
N TRP A 83 -13.16 -6.49 2.14
CA TRP A 83 -13.51 -6.40 0.71
C TRP A 83 -14.24 -5.10 0.33
N ARG A 84 -14.98 -4.47 1.26
CA ARG A 84 -15.66 -3.19 1.03
C ARG A 84 -14.69 -2.02 0.89
N VAL A 85 -13.46 -2.15 1.40
CA VAL A 85 -12.42 -1.13 1.25
C VAL A 85 -12.07 -0.94 -0.23
N GLU A 86 -11.98 -2.05 -0.98
CA GLU A 86 -11.76 -2.00 -2.42
C GLU A 86 -12.88 -1.22 -3.13
N LEU A 87 -14.13 -1.54 -2.81
CA LEU A 87 -15.30 -0.84 -3.39
C LEU A 87 -15.35 0.64 -3.02
N ALA A 88 -15.08 0.98 -1.75
CA ALA A 88 -15.10 2.36 -1.29
C ALA A 88 -14.02 3.21 -1.98
N ILE A 89 -12.84 2.65 -2.23
CA ILE A 89 -11.76 3.33 -2.95
C ILE A 89 -12.14 3.51 -4.42
N LEU A 90 -12.68 2.49 -5.08
CA LEU A 90 -13.13 2.59 -6.47
C LEU A 90 -14.20 3.70 -6.62
N GLN A 91 -15.20 3.72 -5.74
CA GLN A 91 -16.23 4.77 -5.72
C GLN A 91 -15.65 6.16 -5.49
N ALA A 92 -14.73 6.30 -4.53
CA ALA A 92 -14.10 7.58 -4.23
C ALA A 92 -13.32 8.12 -5.43
N VAL A 93 -12.63 7.25 -6.19
CA VAL A 93 -11.91 7.70 -7.38
C VAL A 93 -12.85 8.04 -8.52
N GLU A 94 -13.92 7.27 -8.74
CA GLU A 94 -14.94 7.60 -9.77
C GLU A 94 -15.60 8.96 -9.53
N GLN A 95 -15.90 9.30 -8.27
CA GLN A 95 -16.50 10.59 -7.89
C GLN A 95 -15.56 11.79 -8.07
N ASN A 96 -14.25 11.56 -8.16
CA ASN A 96 -13.23 12.60 -8.31
C ASN A 96 -12.56 12.56 -9.70
N LYS A 97 -13.15 11.85 -10.67
CA LYS A 97 -12.85 12.02 -12.10
C LYS A 97 -13.50 13.30 -12.63
#